data_AF-L1KX07-F1
#
_entry.id   AF-L1KX07-F1
#
_cell.length_a   1.000
_cell.length_b   1.000
_cell.length_c   1.000
_cell.angle_alpha   90.00
_cell.angle_beta   90.00
_cell.angle_gamma   90.00
#
_symmetry.space_group_name_H-M   'P 1'
#
loop_
_entity.id
_entity.type
_entity.pdbx_description
1 polymer ?
#
loop_
_entity_poly.entity_id
_entity_poly.type
_entity_poly.pdbx_seq_one_letter_code
_entity_poly.pdbx_strand_id
1 'polypeptide(L)'
;HARLATAAHRAVVAAGALALPPSAGRHLYADLSPLRSVLTAHGVGDAQELEDFLTARLGMPAPGGHRFGDDLGALRVRLSTGPFLGATDEERAQTLAAPDPLEQPHVERALTLFGSALEDLR
;
A
#
# COMPACT_ATOMS: atom_id res chain seq x y z
N HIS A 1 -2.58 -5.00 -13.95
CA HIS A 1 -2.39 -5.36 -12.52
C HIS A 1 -0.94 -5.63 -12.13
N ALA A 2 -0.22 -6.58 -12.76
CA ALA A 2 1.16 -6.92 -12.35
C ALA A 2 2.11 -5.71 -12.29
N ARG A 3 2.05 -4.80 -13.28
CA ARG A 3 2.82 -3.55 -13.29
C ARG A 3 2.52 -2.65 -12.08
N LEU A 4 1.23 -2.44 -11.77
CA LEU A 4 0.80 -1.68 -10.59
C LEU A 4 1.26 -2.32 -9.28
N ALA A 5 1.11 -3.65 -9.15
CA ALA A 5 1.57 -4.37 -7.97
C ALA A 5 3.07 -4.25 -7.79
N THR A 6 3.85 -4.35 -8.88
CA THR A 6 5.31 -4.18 -8.86
C THR A 6 5.70 -2.75 -8.46
N ALA A 7 5.01 -1.74 -8.98
CA ALA A 7 5.28 -0.34 -8.62
C ALA A 7 4.97 -0.06 -7.14
N ALA A 8 3.82 -0.52 -6.65
CA ALA A 8 3.46 -0.39 -5.24
C ALA A 8 4.42 -1.19 -4.32
N HIS A 9 4.86 -2.39 -4.74
CA HIS A 9 5.85 -3.19 -4.02
C HIS A 9 7.18 -2.44 -3.87
N ARG A 10 7.66 -1.81 -4.96
CA ARG A 10 8.88 -0.99 -4.92
C ARG A 10 8.76 0.17 -3.94
N ALA A 11 7.63 0.87 -3.93
CA ALA A 11 7.39 1.96 -2.99
C ALA A 11 7.39 1.49 -1.52
N VAL A 12 6.74 0.35 -1.23
CA VAL A 12 6.75 -0.28 0.10
C VAL A 12 8.17 -0.62 0.55
N VAL A 13 8.95 -1.29 -0.31
CA VAL A 13 10.32 -1.69 0.03
C VAL A 13 11.25 -0.48 0.13
N ALA A 14 11.07 0.55 -0.72
CA ALA A 14 11.85 1.78 -0.66
C ALA A 14 11.64 2.55 0.66
N ALA A 15 10.45 2.48 1.25
CA ALA A 15 10.14 3.03 2.56
C ALA A 15 10.73 2.24 3.73
N GLY A 16 11.39 1.10 3.49
CA GLY A 16 12.02 0.27 4.52
C GLY A 16 11.12 -0.86 5.08
N ALA A 17 9.90 -1.01 4.56
CA ALA A 17 9.05 -2.16 4.88
C ALA A 17 9.45 -3.42 4.08
N LEU A 18 9.00 -4.59 4.53
CA LEU A 18 9.24 -5.86 3.85
C LEU A 18 7.99 -6.32 3.12
N ALA A 19 8.13 -6.80 1.89
CA ALA A 19 7.05 -7.45 1.16
C ALA A 19 7.63 -8.43 0.16
N LEU A 20 6.98 -9.60 0.02
CA LEU A 20 7.34 -10.54 -1.04
C LEU A 20 6.99 -9.92 -2.41
N PRO A 21 7.82 -10.15 -3.45
CA PRO A 21 7.49 -9.71 -4.80
C PRO A 21 6.12 -10.26 -5.24
N PRO A 22 5.25 -9.42 -5.86
CA PRO A 22 3.93 -9.86 -6.28
C PRO A 22 4.02 -10.86 -7.43
N SER A 23 3.49 -12.07 -7.21
CA SER A 23 3.44 -13.13 -8.23
C SER A 23 2.04 -13.29 -8.85
N ALA A 24 0.99 -12.99 -8.10
CA ALA A 24 -0.40 -13.09 -8.53
C ALA A 24 -1.31 -12.16 -7.72
N GLY A 25 -2.55 -11.99 -8.19
CA GLY A 25 -3.59 -11.25 -7.48
C GLY A 25 -3.50 -9.73 -7.63
N ARG A 26 -4.15 -9.03 -6.69
CA ARG A 26 -4.32 -7.57 -6.67
C ARG A 26 -3.97 -6.95 -5.31
N HIS A 27 -3.17 -7.66 -4.52
CA HIS A 27 -2.81 -7.24 -3.18
C HIS A 27 -1.32 -7.45 -2.91
N LEU A 28 -0.77 -6.61 -2.04
CA LEU A 28 0.52 -6.78 -1.41
C LEU A 28 0.28 -7.07 0.07
N TYR A 29 1.11 -7.93 0.65
CA TYR A 29 1.16 -8.12 2.08
C TYR A 29 2.51 -7.57 2.58
N ALA A 30 2.43 -6.49 3.34
CA ALA A 30 3.59 -5.72 3.77
C ALA A 30 3.78 -5.84 5.28
N ASP A 31 5.02 -6.04 5.70
CA ASP A 31 5.46 -6.05 7.09
C ASP A 31 6.24 -4.77 7.39
N LEU A 32 5.66 -3.94 8.24
CA LEU A 32 6.18 -2.65 8.67
C LEU A 32 6.86 -2.74 10.04
N SER A 33 7.10 -3.95 10.56
CA SER A 33 7.88 -4.14 11.79
C SER A 33 9.23 -3.42 11.79
N PRO A 34 9.98 -3.30 10.66
CA PRO A 34 11.20 -2.48 10.63
C PRO A 34 10.98 -0.99 10.94
N LEU A 35 9.77 -0.47 10.75
CA LEU A 35 9.39 0.92 10.97
C LEU A 35 8.78 1.15 12.35
N ARG A 36 8.83 0.15 13.25
CA ARG A 36 8.15 0.18 14.56
C ARG A 36 8.49 1.44 15.36
N SER A 37 9.75 1.87 15.41
CA SER A 37 10.14 3.04 16.20
C SER A 37 9.44 4.32 15.76
N VAL A 38 9.34 4.56 14.44
CA VAL A 38 8.66 5.73 13.87
C VAL A 38 7.15 5.60 14.05
N LEU A 39 6.59 4.41 13.79
CA LEU A 39 5.17 4.13 14.01
C LEU A 39 4.74 4.35 15.46
N THR A 40 5.56 3.95 16.43
CA THR A 40 5.31 4.20 17.85
C THR A 40 5.29 5.70 18.18
N ALA A 41 6.12 6.53 17.52
CA ALA A 41 6.07 7.99 17.66
C ALA A 41 4.75 8.59 17.12
N HIS A 42 4.07 7.87 16.22
CA HIS A 42 2.72 8.18 15.74
C HIS A 42 1.59 7.53 16.56
N GLY A 43 1.92 6.87 17.68
CA GLY A 43 0.94 6.18 18.53
C GLY A 43 0.48 4.83 17.97
N VAL A 44 1.25 4.22 17.07
CA VAL A 44 0.96 2.90 16.50
C VAL A 44 1.81 1.84 17.19
N GLY A 45 1.16 1.00 18.00
CA GLY A 45 1.74 -0.12 18.73
C GLY A 45 1.31 -1.50 18.21
N ASP A 46 0.12 -1.60 17.63
CA ASP A 46 -0.47 -2.87 17.18
C ASP A 46 -1.06 -2.84 15.75
N ALA A 47 -1.56 -3.99 15.30
CA ALA A 47 -2.10 -4.19 13.96
C ALA A 47 -3.42 -3.47 13.69
N GLN A 48 -4.20 -3.13 14.72
CA GLN A 48 -5.45 -2.37 14.58
C GLN A 48 -5.13 -0.89 14.45
N GLU A 49 -4.29 -0.36 15.32
CA GLU A 49 -3.80 1.02 15.25
C GLU A 49 -3.06 1.28 13.93
N LEU A 50 -2.31 0.29 13.43
CA LEU A 50 -1.66 0.37 12.13
C LEU A 50 -2.66 0.47 10.98
N GLU A 51 -3.74 -0.31 11.03
CA GLU A 51 -4.82 -0.25 10.04
C GLU A 51 -5.46 1.13 9.99
N ASP A 52 -5.82 1.67 11.16
CA ASP A 52 -6.47 2.98 11.28
C ASP A 52 -5.52 4.09 10.78
N PHE A 53 -4.26 4.07 11.25
CA PHE A 53 -3.24 5.02 10.86
C PHE A 53 -2.97 5.01 9.35
N LEU A 54 -2.71 3.85 8.76
CA LEU A 54 -2.41 3.76 7.33
C LEU A 54 -3.63 4.03 6.47
N THR A 55 -4.84 3.63 6.91
CA THR A 55 -6.06 3.94 6.16
C THR A 55 -6.28 5.44 6.06
N ALA A 56 -6.11 6.16 7.18
CA ALA A 56 -6.19 7.62 7.19
C ALA A 56 -5.07 8.27 6.36
N ARG A 57 -3.82 7.80 6.54
CA ARG A 57 -2.63 8.36 5.89
C ARG A 57 -2.61 8.16 4.38
N LEU A 58 -3.02 6.99 3.89
CA LEU A 58 -3.00 6.65 2.47
C LEU A 58 -4.28 7.08 1.74
N GLY A 59 -5.34 7.43 2.47
CA GLY A 59 -6.66 7.71 1.88
C GLY A 59 -7.28 6.48 1.19
N MET A 60 -6.81 5.27 1.52
CA MET A 60 -7.31 4.01 0.99
C MET A 60 -7.25 2.92 2.05
N PRO A 61 -8.11 1.88 1.96
CA PRO A 61 -8.10 0.81 2.96
C PRO A 61 -6.73 0.13 3.08
N ALA A 62 -6.23 0.04 4.31
CA ALA A 62 -5.03 -0.73 4.66
C ALA A 62 -5.32 -1.80 5.74
N PRO A 63 -6.17 -2.81 5.46
CA PRO A 63 -6.50 -3.87 6.41
C PRO A 63 -5.28 -4.47 7.12
N GLY A 64 -5.29 -4.45 8.44
CA GLY A 64 -4.24 -5.00 9.30
C GLY A 64 -4.22 -6.53 9.30
N GLY A 65 -3.06 -7.10 9.58
CA GLY A 65 -2.80 -8.54 9.62
C GLY A 65 -3.74 -9.30 10.55
N HIS A 66 -4.17 -8.65 11.65
CA HIS A 66 -5.11 -9.21 12.62
C HIS A 66 -6.44 -9.66 11.98
N ARG A 67 -6.87 -9.02 10.88
CA ARG A 67 -8.07 -9.43 10.13
C ARG A 67 -7.88 -10.73 9.33
N PHE A 68 -6.64 -11.17 9.18
CA PHE A 68 -6.23 -12.36 8.42
C PHE A 68 -5.64 -13.46 9.32
N GLY A 69 -5.69 -13.28 10.64
CA GLY A 69 -5.21 -14.26 11.62
C GLY A 69 -3.77 -14.07 12.09
N ASP A 70 -3.12 -12.95 11.75
CA ASP A 70 -1.82 -12.61 12.34
C ASP A 70 -1.96 -12.19 13.81
N ASP A 71 -0.85 -12.26 14.54
CA ASP A 71 -0.73 -11.75 15.90
C ASP A 71 -1.06 -10.25 15.97
N LEU A 72 -1.69 -9.80 17.06
CA LEU A 72 -2.07 -8.40 17.24
C LEU A 72 -0.85 -7.46 17.23
N GLY A 73 0.30 -7.90 17.72
CA GLY A 73 1.54 -7.12 17.72
C GLY A 73 2.27 -7.13 16.37
N ALA A 74 1.83 -7.91 15.38
CA ALA A 74 2.43 -7.97 14.06
C ALA A 74 1.99 -6.77 13.22
N LEU A 75 2.95 -5.87 12.93
CA LEU A 75 2.71 -4.64 12.16
C LEU A 75 2.64 -4.93 10.65
N ARG A 76 1.65 -5.74 10.24
CA ARG A 76 1.44 -6.14 8.85
C ARG A 76 0.13 -5.62 8.30
N VAL A 77 0.11 -5.31 7.01
CA VAL A 77 -1.08 -4.84 6.29
C VAL A 77 -1.22 -5.46 4.92
N ARG A 78 -2.47 -5.57 4.45
CA ARG A 78 -2.80 -5.97 3.08
C ARG A 78 -3.23 -4.77 2.24
N LEU A 79 -2.41 -4.37 1.29
CA LEU A 79 -2.64 -3.20 0.43
C LEU A 79 -3.18 -3.64 -0.93
N SER A 80 -4.29 -3.07 -1.38
CA SER A 80 -4.89 -3.37 -2.69
C SER A 80 -4.30 -2.51 -3.80
N THR A 81 -4.15 -3.04 -5.01
CA THR A 81 -3.81 -2.23 -6.20
C THR A 81 -5.02 -1.49 -6.79
N GLY A 82 -6.22 -1.78 -6.31
CA GLY A 82 -7.48 -1.24 -6.83
C GLY A 82 -7.54 0.30 -6.84
N PRO A 83 -7.15 0.98 -5.74
CA PRO A 83 -7.14 2.45 -5.69
C PRO A 83 -6.27 3.11 -6.76
N PHE A 84 -5.24 2.43 -7.26
CA PHE A 84 -4.40 2.97 -8.34
C PHE A 84 -5.07 2.95 -9.72
N LEU A 85 -6.22 2.29 -9.88
CA LEU A 85 -6.87 2.21 -11.19
C LEU A 85 -7.54 3.52 -11.61
N GLY A 86 -7.80 4.44 -10.68
CA GLY A 86 -8.57 5.65 -10.91
C GLY A 86 -9.72 5.82 -9.92
N ALA A 87 -10.07 7.07 -9.66
CA ALA A 87 -11.15 7.47 -8.76
C ALA A 87 -12.52 7.35 -9.45
N THR A 88 -12.58 7.48 -10.78
CA THR A 88 -13.81 7.32 -11.57
C THR A 88 -13.83 6.01 -12.36
N ASP A 89 -15.01 5.66 -12.86
CA ASP A 89 -15.19 4.49 -13.73
C ASP A 89 -14.49 4.69 -15.08
N GLU A 90 -14.44 5.92 -15.59
CA GLU A 90 -13.71 6.29 -16.81
C GLU A 90 -12.20 6.14 -16.64
N GLU A 91 -11.62 6.69 -15.57
CA GLU A 91 -10.20 6.51 -15.27
C GLU A 91 -9.85 5.03 -15.09
N ARG A 92 -10.73 4.27 -14.42
CA ARG A 92 -10.58 2.82 -14.27
C ARG A 92 -10.59 2.11 -15.61
N ALA A 93 -11.53 2.42 -16.49
CA ALA A 93 -11.61 1.83 -17.81
C ALA A 93 -10.36 2.15 -18.65
N GLN A 94 -9.88 3.39 -18.59
CA GLN A 94 -8.64 3.82 -19.25
C GLN A 94 -7.43 3.02 -18.76
N THR A 95 -7.26 2.89 -17.44
CA THR A 95 -6.16 2.11 -16.85
C THR A 95 -6.22 0.64 -17.24
N LEU A 96 -7.42 0.04 -17.25
CA LEU A 96 -7.59 -1.36 -17.59
C LEU A 96 -7.38 -1.64 -19.09
N ALA A 97 -7.65 -0.67 -19.96
CA ALA A 97 -7.44 -0.77 -21.40
C ALA A 97 -6.01 -0.40 -21.84
N ALA A 98 -5.26 0.33 -21.00
CA ALA A 98 -3.91 0.81 -21.33
C ALA A 98 -2.89 -0.34 -21.49
N PRO A 99 -2.07 -0.34 -22.56
CA PRO A 99 -0.96 -1.29 -22.71
C PRO A 99 0.08 -1.17 -21.59
N ASP A 100 0.39 0.06 -21.18
CA ASP A 100 1.10 0.35 -19.94
C ASP A 100 0.24 1.26 -19.04
N PRO A 101 -0.32 0.74 -17.94
CA PRO A 101 -1.10 1.55 -17.01
C PRO A 101 -0.25 2.59 -16.28
N LEU A 102 1.09 2.42 -16.19
CA LEU A 102 1.95 3.35 -15.45
C LEU A 102 2.13 4.69 -16.16
N GLU A 103 1.84 4.77 -17.46
CA GLU A 103 1.87 6.02 -18.24
C GLU A 103 0.61 6.87 -18.07
N GLN A 104 -0.42 6.35 -17.38
CA GLN A 104 -1.64 7.11 -17.13
C GLN A 104 -1.41 8.17 -16.03
N PRO A 105 -1.72 9.46 -16.27
CA PRO A 105 -1.40 10.53 -15.32
C PRO A 105 -2.00 10.35 -13.91
N HIS A 106 -3.21 9.79 -13.79
CA HIS A 106 -3.84 9.52 -12.50
C HIS A 106 -3.19 8.35 -11.76
N VAL A 107 -2.68 7.35 -12.49
CA VAL A 107 -1.94 6.21 -11.92
C VAL A 107 -0.59 6.69 -11.37
N GLU A 108 0.16 7.45 -12.15
CA GLU A 108 1.45 8.02 -11.75
C GLU A 108 1.29 8.87 -10.49
N ARG A 109 0.29 9.77 -10.48
CA ARG A 109 -0.01 10.61 -9.32
C ARG A 109 -0.35 9.77 -8.09
N ALA A 110 -1.22 8.78 -8.22
CA ALA A 110 -1.64 7.92 -7.10
C ALA A 110 -0.45 7.12 -6.53
N LEU A 111 0.42 6.57 -7.39
CA LEU A 111 1.62 5.86 -6.95
C LEU A 111 2.65 6.79 -6.30
N THR A 112 2.79 8.02 -6.80
CA THR A 112 3.66 9.04 -6.19
C THR A 112 3.19 9.40 -4.79
N LEU A 113 1.90 9.72 -4.63
CA LEU A 113 1.32 10.03 -3.33
C LEU A 113 1.45 8.86 -2.35
N PHE A 114 1.21 7.64 -2.82
CA PHE A 114 1.41 6.43 -2.03
C PHE A 114 2.87 6.26 -1.59
N GLY A 115 3.82 6.46 -2.50
CA GLY A 115 5.25 6.39 -2.20
C GLY A 115 5.68 7.43 -1.16
N SER A 116 5.33 8.70 -1.36
CA SER A 116 5.65 9.78 -0.42
C SER A 116 5.03 9.54 0.95
N ALA A 117 3.77 9.09 1.00
CA ALA A 117 3.13 8.75 2.26
C ALA A 117 3.85 7.60 2.99
N LEU A 118 4.47 6.65 2.32
CA LEU A 118 5.27 5.64 3.01
C LEU A 118 6.68 6.14 3.36
N GLU A 119 7.29 6.97 2.52
CA GLU A 119 8.63 7.49 2.72
C GLU A 119 8.77 8.35 3.98
N ASP A 120 7.75 9.14 4.37
CA ASP A 120 7.83 9.89 5.64
C ASP A 120 7.79 9.01 6.91
N LEU A 121 7.65 7.68 6.78
CA LEU A 121 7.73 6.72 7.88
C LEU A 121 9.13 6.14 8.09
N ARG A 122 10.12 6.57 7.29
CA ARG A 122 11.52 6.12 7.36
C ARG A 122 12.35 6.99 8.31
#